data_AF-A0A654DEC4-F1
#
_entry.id   AF-A0A654DEC4-F1
#
_cell.length_a   1.000
_cell.length_b   1.000
_cell.length_c   1.000
_cell.angle_alpha   90.00
_cell.angle_beta   90.00
_cell.angle_gamma   90.00
#
_symmetry.space_group_name_H-M   'P 1'
#
loop_
_entity.id
_entity.type
_entity.pdbx_description
1 polymer ?
#
loop_
_entity_poly.entity_id
_entity_poly.type
_entity_poly.pdbx_seq_one_letter_code
_entity_poly.pdbx_strand_id
1 'polypeptide(L)'
;MERAVDRAGARKLLSCLTDEQLRIVDADEDYGTALGYARDALIGRDVLELTHPDDRDINRERANALMTGGVPFSITKRYIGADGRPLWVTNHISLFHAGRTRRMMATVELIDGPPAEDETRLLRKSAERILAKRRLRTHHFEDEMFGEPAFDLLLDLFAQDLAGRHTYTTSAAIASGAPLTTALRQIAMLVERDWIVRDPDPDDRRRIRLRMTASGSLRMRNYLLAAESL
;
A
#
# COMPACT_ATOMS: atom_id res chain seq x y z
N MET A 1 33.60 35.72 -4.64
CA MET A 1 32.29 35.82 -5.31
C MET A 1 31.64 34.46 -5.23
N GLU A 2 31.03 34.21 -4.08
CA GLU A 2 30.49 32.93 -3.63
C GLU A 2 29.03 32.87 -4.07
N ARG A 3 28.69 31.91 -4.94
CA ARG A 3 27.32 31.75 -5.44
C ARG A 3 26.49 31.07 -4.36
N ALA A 4 25.67 31.86 -3.69
CA ALA A 4 24.54 31.38 -2.90
C ALA A 4 23.63 30.53 -3.82
N VAL A 5 23.58 29.23 -3.55
CA VAL A 5 22.54 28.35 -4.11
C VAL A 5 21.31 28.52 -3.23
N ASP A 6 20.34 29.19 -3.81
CA ASP A 6 18.98 29.36 -3.30
C ASP A 6 18.34 27.98 -3.03
N ARG A 7 18.08 27.65 -1.75
CA ARG A 7 17.39 26.42 -1.32
C ARG A 7 15.94 26.74 -0.95
N ALA A 8 15.16 27.22 -1.92
CA ALA A 8 13.71 27.30 -1.79
C ALA A 8 13.10 25.92 -2.12
N GLY A 9 12.63 25.19 -1.10
CA GLY A 9 11.76 24.01 -1.27
C GLY A 9 12.31 22.63 -0.84
N ALA A 10 13.45 22.54 -0.17
CA ALA A 10 13.94 21.24 0.31
C ALA A 10 13.02 20.69 1.43
N ARG A 11 12.27 19.62 1.16
CA ARG A 11 11.65 18.79 2.21
C ARG A 11 12.74 18.45 3.24
N LYS A 12 12.51 18.80 4.50
CA LYS A 12 13.48 18.62 5.58
C LYS A 12 13.65 17.11 5.80
N LEU A 13 14.84 16.59 5.51
CA LEU A 13 15.17 15.19 5.74
C LEU A 13 15.35 14.99 7.25
N LEU A 14 14.56 14.09 7.83
CA LEU A 14 14.67 13.69 9.23
C LEU A 14 15.64 12.52 9.34
N SER A 15 16.31 12.33 10.47
CA SER A 15 17.13 11.13 10.64
C SER A 15 17.15 10.58 12.06
N CYS A 16 17.40 9.28 12.15
CA CYS A 16 17.69 8.60 13.40
C CYS A 16 18.77 7.55 13.22
N LEU A 17 19.53 7.30 14.30
CA LEU A 17 20.52 6.25 14.41
C LEU A 17 19.98 5.13 15.30
N THR A 18 20.21 3.89 14.89
CA THR A 18 19.90 2.72 15.70
C THR A 18 21.12 1.84 15.96
N ASP A 19 21.08 1.08 17.06
CA ASP A 19 22.02 0.01 17.35
C ASP A 19 21.71 -1.29 16.61
N GLU A 20 22.48 -2.35 16.88
CA GLU A 20 22.31 -3.67 16.25
C GLU A 20 20.99 -4.35 16.66
N GLN A 21 20.35 -3.88 17.73
CA GLN A 21 19.07 -4.35 18.24
C GLN A 21 17.90 -3.43 17.83
N LEU A 22 18.15 -2.52 16.87
CA LEU A 22 17.19 -1.54 16.35
C LEU A 22 16.71 -0.51 17.39
N ARG A 23 17.44 -0.36 18.50
CA ARG A 23 17.16 0.67 19.51
C ARG A 23 17.70 2.00 19.03
N ILE A 24 16.88 3.05 19.11
CA ILE A 24 17.28 4.41 18.72
C ILE A 24 18.32 4.90 19.71
N VAL A 25 19.49 5.31 19.22
CA VAL A 25 20.57 5.85 20.04
C VAL A 25 20.81 7.33 19.83
N ASP A 26 20.35 7.85 18.69
CA ASP A 26 20.30 9.27 18.42
C ASP A 26 19.21 9.58 17.38
N ALA A 27 18.69 10.80 17.40
CA ALA A 27 17.71 11.26 16.44
C ALA A 27 17.74 12.77 16.34
N ASP A 28 17.48 13.28 15.13
CA ASP A 28 17.30 14.71 14.91
C ASP A 28 16.12 15.23 15.74
N GLU A 29 16.20 16.47 16.22
CA GLU A 29 15.12 17.08 17.00
C GLU A 29 13.80 17.14 16.21
N ASP A 30 13.89 17.39 14.92
CA ASP A 30 12.74 17.40 14.02
C ASP A 30 12.13 16.00 13.84
N TYR A 31 12.92 14.92 13.98
CA TYR A 31 12.40 13.55 13.89
C TYR A 31 11.39 13.28 15.00
N GLY A 32 11.74 13.65 16.25
CA GLY A 32 10.80 13.55 17.37
C GLY A 32 9.58 14.44 17.20
N THR A 33 9.82 15.71 16.85
CA THR A 33 8.74 16.70 16.65
C THR A 33 7.72 16.22 15.60
N ALA A 34 8.19 15.70 14.46
CA ALA A 34 7.31 15.27 13.39
C ALA A 34 6.48 14.02 13.72
N LEU A 35 7.03 13.11 14.54
CA LEU A 35 6.32 11.91 15.02
C LEU A 35 5.48 12.17 16.29
N GLY A 36 5.60 13.36 16.90
CA GLY A 36 4.92 13.72 18.14
C GLY A 36 5.56 13.16 19.41
N TYR A 37 6.81 12.69 19.34
CA TYR A 37 7.54 12.15 20.49
C TYR A 37 8.57 13.14 21.01
N ALA A 38 8.68 13.25 22.33
CA ALA A 38 9.83 13.89 22.96
C ALA A 38 11.10 13.07 22.68
N ARG A 39 12.25 13.74 22.53
CA ARG A 39 13.55 13.07 22.25
C ARG A 39 13.86 11.98 23.27
N ASP A 40 13.66 12.25 24.56
CA ASP A 40 13.95 11.28 25.63
C ASP A 40 13.04 10.05 25.60
N ALA A 41 11.85 10.15 24.98
CA ALA A 41 10.96 9.01 24.77
C ALA A 41 11.34 8.16 23.54
N LEU A 42 12.21 8.68 22.68
CA LEU A 42 12.76 7.98 21.51
C LEU A 42 14.05 7.25 21.84
N ILE A 43 14.97 7.87 22.57
CA ILE A 43 16.27 7.25 22.90
C ILE A 43 16.05 5.96 23.71
N GLY A 44 16.63 4.86 23.25
CA GLY A 44 16.47 3.52 23.82
C GLY A 44 15.20 2.79 23.37
N ARG A 45 14.28 3.43 22.63
CA ARG A 45 13.09 2.78 22.09
C ARG A 45 13.45 1.89 20.90
N ASP A 46 12.79 0.74 20.78
CA ASP A 46 12.88 -0.08 19.57
C ASP A 46 12.13 0.62 18.43
N VAL A 47 12.79 0.87 17.29
CA VAL A 47 12.15 1.52 16.13
C VAL A 47 10.96 0.71 15.57
N LEU A 48 10.88 -0.60 15.87
CA LEU A 48 9.73 -1.42 15.53
C LEU A 48 8.49 -1.07 16.36
N GLU A 49 8.64 -0.52 17.57
CA GLU A 49 7.50 0.01 18.34
C GLU A 49 6.87 1.22 17.64
N LEU A 50 7.70 2.03 16.97
CA LEU A 50 7.23 3.13 16.12
C LEU A 50 6.71 2.64 14.77
N THR A 51 6.98 1.41 14.37
CA THR A 51 6.55 0.86 13.06
C THR A 51 5.19 0.18 13.19
N HIS A 52 4.28 0.45 12.23
CA HIS A 52 2.97 -0.18 12.19
C HIS A 52 3.07 -1.72 12.19
N PRO A 53 2.23 -2.45 12.94
CA PRO A 53 2.34 -3.90 13.13
C PRO A 53 2.54 -4.69 11.83
N ASP A 54 1.76 -4.39 10.79
CA ASP A 54 1.84 -5.06 9.49
C ASP A 54 3.17 -4.86 8.76
N ASP A 55 3.91 -3.79 9.09
CA ASP A 55 5.14 -3.41 8.39
C ASP A 55 6.40 -3.83 9.19
N ARG A 56 6.24 -4.39 10.40
CA ARG A 56 7.36 -4.76 11.30
C ARG A 56 8.21 -5.89 10.76
N ASP A 57 7.58 -6.92 10.21
CA ASP A 57 8.29 -8.12 9.75
C ASP A 57 9.19 -7.81 8.57
N ILE A 58 8.67 -7.09 7.57
CA ILE A 58 9.46 -6.68 6.41
C ILE A 58 10.60 -5.72 6.80
N ASN A 59 10.36 -4.81 7.76
CA ASN A 59 11.41 -3.93 8.26
C ASN A 59 12.52 -4.74 8.96
N ARG A 60 12.15 -5.70 9.81
CA ARG A 60 13.09 -6.56 10.54
C ARG A 60 13.92 -7.41 9.59
N GLU A 61 13.28 -8.02 8.59
CA GLU A 61 13.96 -8.83 7.57
C GLU A 61 15.04 -8.01 6.84
N ARG A 62 14.69 -6.81 6.37
CA ARG A 62 15.61 -5.93 5.65
C ARG A 62 16.74 -5.42 6.54
N ALA A 63 16.44 -5.04 7.78
CA ALA A 63 17.44 -4.59 8.75
C ALA A 63 18.42 -5.74 9.09
N ASN A 64 17.92 -6.95 9.33
CA ASN A 64 18.75 -8.13 9.57
C ASN A 64 19.67 -8.42 8.38
N ALA A 65 19.12 -8.39 7.15
CA ALA A 65 19.90 -8.60 5.94
C ALA A 65 21.04 -7.57 5.82
N LEU A 66 20.77 -6.30 6.13
CA LEU A 66 21.77 -5.25 6.15
C LEU A 66 22.86 -5.51 7.20
N MET A 67 22.51 -5.93 8.42
CA MET A 67 23.48 -6.28 9.49
C MET A 67 24.41 -7.43 9.12
N THR A 68 23.93 -8.38 8.33
CA THR A 68 24.67 -9.58 7.93
C THR A 68 25.44 -9.41 6.62
N GLY A 69 25.72 -8.17 6.21
CA GLY A 69 26.52 -7.86 5.01
C GLY A 69 25.71 -7.56 3.76
N GLY A 70 24.40 -7.32 3.90
CA GLY A 70 23.57 -6.80 2.82
C GLY A 70 23.92 -5.36 2.42
N VAL A 71 23.25 -4.88 1.37
CA VAL A 71 23.44 -3.52 0.87
C VAL A 71 22.45 -2.54 1.50
N PRO A 72 22.78 -1.23 1.57
CA PRO A 72 21.82 -0.19 1.94
C PRO A 72 20.53 -0.30 1.12
N PHE A 73 19.41 0.02 1.75
CA PHE A 73 18.09 -0.16 1.14
C PHE A 73 17.16 1.00 1.45
N SER A 74 16.09 1.10 0.65
CA SER A 74 14.99 2.01 0.92
C SER A 74 13.73 1.20 1.24
N ILE A 75 12.90 1.70 2.16
CA ILE A 75 11.63 1.05 2.52
C ILE A 75 10.56 2.12 2.76
N THR A 76 9.43 1.96 2.07
CA THR A 76 8.20 2.69 2.39
C THR A 76 7.41 1.89 3.42
N LYS A 77 7.02 2.54 4.52
CA LYS A 77 6.24 1.91 5.59
C LYS A 77 5.44 2.96 6.36
N ARG A 78 4.61 2.49 7.29
CA ARG A 78 3.91 3.36 8.24
C ARG A 78 4.65 3.39 9.58
N TYR A 79 4.84 4.59 10.10
CA TYR A 79 5.09 4.81 11.52
C TYR A 79 3.78 5.07 12.26
N ILE A 80 3.79 4.84 13.57
CA ILE A 80 2.71 5.20 14.50
C ILE A 80 3.16 6.43 15.28
N GLY A 81 2.50 7.56 15.04
CA GLY A 81 2.71 8.79 15.80
C GLY A 81 2.36 8.62 17.28
N ALA A 82 2.81 9.54 18.13
CA ALA A 82 2.51 9.48 19.57
C ALA A 82 1.01 9.58 19.90
N ASP A 83 0.22 10.14 18.98
CA ASP A 83 -1.24 10.20 19.02
C ASP A 83 -1.92 8.93 18.43
N GLY A 84 -1.13 7.94 18.00
CA GLY A 84 -1.60 6.68 17.43
C GLY A 84 -1.89 6.71 15.94
N ARG A 85 -1.77 7.86 15.26
CA ARG A 85 -2.08 7.95 13.83
C ARG A 85 -0.99 7.29 12.96
N PRO A 86 -1.36 6.61 11.86
CA PRO A 86 -0.38 6.13 10.90
C PRO A 86 0.22 7.31 10.11
N LEU A 87 1.55 7.34 10.00
CA LEU A 87 2.31 8.31 9.22
C LEU A 87 3.11 7.55 8.16
N TRP A 88 2.89 7.86 6.88
CA TRP A 88 3.67 7.24 5.80
C TRP A 88 5.08 7.84 5.75
N VAL A 89 6.08 6.96 5.68
CA VAL A 89 7.48 7.34 5.57
C VAL A 89 8.21 6.51 4.53
N THR A 90 9.16 7.14 3.84
CA THR A 90 10.23 6.46 3.11
C THR A 90 11.50 6.57 3.93
N ASN A 91 12.03 5.43 4.36
CA ASN A 91 13.33 5.36 5.01
C ASN A 91 14.39 4.94 4.01
N HIS A 92 15.50 5.68 3.96
CA HIS A 92 16.75 5.26 3.33
C HIS A 92 17.72 4.82 4.44
N ILE A 93 18.04 3.52 4.47
CA ILE A 93 18.77 2.90 5.58
C ILE A 93 20.15 2.45 5.09
N SER A 94 21.18 2.94 5.76
CA SER A 94 22.57 2.54 5.54
C SER A 94 23.22 2.05 6.84
N LEU A 95 24.21 1.18 6.71
CA LEU A 95 25.00 0.66 7.82
C LEU A 95 26.37 1.33 7.81
N PHE A 96 26.85 1.75 8.98
CA PHE A 96 28.19 2.27 9.15
C PHE A 96 28.82 1.76 10.44
N HIS A 97 30.14 1.91 10.54
CA HIS A 97 30.92 1.48 11.70
C HIS A 97 31.41 2.70 12.49
N ALA A 98 31.10 2.73 13.78
CA ALA A 98 31.66 3.67 14.75
C ALA A 98 32.65 2.90 15.64
N GLY A 99 33.90 2.80 15.17
CA GLY A 99 34.91 1.92 15.77
C GLY A 99 34.51 0.45 15.61
N ARG A 100 34.35 -0.28 16.73
CA ARG A 100 33.88 -1.68 16.73
C ARG A 100 32.36 -1.83 16.69
N THR A 101 31.61 -0.73 16.80
CA THR A 101 30.15 -0.75 16.88
C THR A 101 29.54 -0.54 15.51
N ARG A 102 28.61 -1.40 15.10
CA ARG A 102 27.79 -1.16 13.91
C ARG A 102 26.55 -0.37 14.26
N ARG A 103 26.18 0.57 13.39
CA ARG A 103 25.02 1.44 13.54
C ARG A 103 24.30 1.56 12.22
N MET A 104 22.97 1.58 12.26
CA MET A 104 22.19 1.96 11.09
C MET A 104 21.77 3.42 11.19
N MET A 105 21.93 4.16 10.10
CA MET A 105 21.35 5.48 9.92
C MET A 105 20.14 5.34 9.01
N ALA A 106 18.99 5.83 9.47
CA ALA A 106 17.81 6.01 8.64
C ALA A 106 17.63 7.49 8.34
N THR A 107 17.64 7.85 7.06
CA THR A 107 17.09 9.12 6.59
C THR A 107 15.61 8.90 6.30
N VAL A 108 14.75 9.74 6.84
CA VAL A 108 13.30 9.57 6.88
C VAL A 108 12.63 10.75 6.17
N GLU A 109 11.85 10.43 5.14
CA GLU A 109 10.96 11.36 4.46
C GLU A 109 9.52 11.04 4.85
N LEU A 110 8.79 12.04 5.36
CA LEU A 110 7.34 11.96 5.51
C LEU A 110 6.68 12.18 4.15
N ILE A 111 5.76 11.29 3.80
CA ILE A 111 5.01 11.33 2.54
C ILE A 111 3.51 11.31 2.82
N ASP A 112 2.72 11.86 1.91
CA ASP A 112 1.26 12.03 2.10
C ASP A 112 0.48 10.70 1.98
N GLY A 113 1.14 9.64 1.50
CA GLY A 113 0.58 8.32 1.24
C GLY A 113 1.62 7.38 0.63
N PRO A 114 1.30 6.10 0.38
CA PRO A 114 2.22 5.18 -0.27
C PRO A 114 2.68 5.71 -1.66
N PRO A 115 3.92 5.46 -2.10
CA PRO A 115 4.36 5.75 -3.47
C PRO A 115 3.40 5.13 -4.47
N ALA A 116 3.17 5.76 -5.63
CA ALA A 116 2.14 5.31 -6.58
C ALA A 116 2.27 3.82 -7.00
N GLU A 117 3.49 3.30 -7.10
CA GLU A 117 3.75 1.87 -7.40
C GLU A 117 3.44 0.96 -6.19
N ASP A 118 3.83 1.38 -4.99
CA ASP A 118 3.52 0.69 -3.74
C ASP A 118 2.01 0.73 -3.45
N GLU A 119 1.35 1.84 -3.76
CA GLU A 119 -0.08 2.01 -3.67
C GLU A 119 -0.80 1.08 -4.63
N THR A 120 -0.39 1.08 -5.90
CA THR A 120 -0.95 0.15 -6.91
C THR A 120 -0.84 -1.30 -6.42
N ARG A 121 0.33 -1.68 -5.88
CA ARG A 121 0.56 -3.01 -5.32
C ARG A 121 -0.28 -3.28 -4.07
N LEU A 122 -0.39 -2.32 -3.16
CA LEU A 122 -1.18 -2.39 -1.93
C LEU A 122 -2.66 -2.57 -2.26
N LEU A 123 -3.21 -1.68 -3.08
CA LEU A 123 -4.62 -1.69 -3.48
C LEU A 123 -4.98 -2.97 -4.23
N ARG A 124 -4.11 -3.45 -5.14
CA ARG A 124 -4.32 -4.73 -5.82
C ARG A 124 -4.37 -5.89 -4.82
N LYS A 125 -3.40 -5.98 -3.90
CA LYS A 125 -3.39 -7.02 -2.86
C LYS A 125 -4.61 -6.94 -1.95
N SER A 126 -5.05 -5.73 -1.61
CA SER A 126 -6.24 -5.49 -0.79
C SER A 126 -7.50 -6.02 -1.49
N ALA A 127 -7.70 -5.66 -2.76
CA ALA A 127 -8.82 -6.13 -3.57
C ALA A 127 -8.85 -7.66 -3.68
N GLU A 128 -7.71 -8.27 -4.02
CA GLU A 128 -7.54 -9.73 -4.12
C GLU A 128 -7.84 -10.43 -2.79
N ARG A 129 -7.36 -9.89 -1.67
CA ARG A 129 -7.59 -10.42 -0.32
C ARG A 129 -9.06 -10.37 0.08
N ILE A 130 -9.75 -9.26 -0.18
CA ILE A 130 -11.18 -9.13 0.10
C ILE A 130 -11.96 -10.11 -0.75
N LEU A 131 -11.71 -10.17 -2.06
CA LEU A 131 -12.39 -11.10 -2.96
C LEU A 131 -12.16 -12.57 -2.55
N ALA A 132 -10.94 -12.94 -2.17
CA ALA A 132 -10.61 -14.27 -1.69
C ALA A 132 -11.38 -14.63 -0.40
N LYS A 133 -11.43 -13.72 0.58
CA LYS A 133 -12.23 -13.92 1.80
C LYS A 133 -13.72 -14.10 1.49
N ARG A 134 -14.25 -13.36 0.51
CA ARG A 134 -15.65 -13.47 0.09
C ARG A 134 -15.92 -14.82 -0.57
N ARG A 135 -15.05 -15.29 -1.46
CA ARG A 135 -15.12 -16.63 -2.08
C ARG A 135 -14.99 -17.77 -1.06
N LEU A 136 -14.17 -17.59 -0.02
CA LEU A 136 -14.11 -18.55 1.09
C LEU A 136 -15.45 -18.71 1.79
N ARG A 137 -16.25 -17.64 1.93
CA ARG A 137 -17.60 -17.77 2.52
C ARG A 137 -18.48 -18.68 1.68
N THR A 138 -18.51 -18.48 0.36
CA THR A 138 -19.26 -19.31 -0.58
C THR A 138 -18.79 -20.77 -0.57
N HIS A 139 -17.50 -21.01 -0.35
CA HIS A 139 -16.98 -22.39 -0.28
C HIS A 139 -17.30 -23.10 1.04
N HIS A 140 -17.29 -22.38 2.16
CA HIS A 140 -17.49 -22.95 3.49
C HIS A 140 -18.94 -22.94 3.97
N PHE A 141 -19.77 -22.05 3.42
CA PHE A 141 -21.18 -21.92 3.73
C PHE A 141 -21.98 -22.08 2.44
N GLU A 142 -23.08 -22.82 2.49
CA GLU A 142 -23.90 -23.16 1.31
C GLU A 142 -24.20 -21.94 0.41
N ASP A 143 -24.05 -22.17 -0.90
CA ASP A 143 -23.85 -21.21 -2.01
C ASP A 143 -24.79 -19.98 -2.04
N GLU A 144 -26.00 -20.10 -1.50
CA GLU A 144 -27.08 -19.13 -1.74
C GLU A 144 -27.18 -18.00 -0.71
N MET A 145 -26.44 -18.06 0.40
CA MET A 145 -26.60 -17.07 1.48
C MET A 145 -25.78 -15.78 1.30
N PHE A 146 -24.67 -15.82 0.55
CA PHE A 146 -23.70 -14.72 0.51
C PHE A 146 -23.32 -14.36 -0.94
N GLY A 147 -24.14 -13.53 -1.59
CA GLY A 147 -23.87 -13.05 -2.95
C GLY A 147 -23.88 -11.53 -3.07
N GLU A 148 -22.75 -10.93 -3.49
CA GLU A 148 -22.71 -9.53 -3.96
C GLU A 148 -21.96 -9.43 -5.30
N PRO A 149 -22.51 -10.03 -6.37
CA PRO A 149 -21.78 -10.19 -7.64
C PRO A 149 -21.32 -8.88 -8.27
N ALA A 150 -22.03 -7.76 -8.04
CA ALA A 150 -21.57 -6.45 -8.48
C ALA A 150 -20.27 -6.02 -7.79
N PHE A 151 -20.16 -6.26 -6.49
CA PHE A 151 -18.96 -5.90 -5.73
C PHE A 151 -17.80 -6.83 -6.07
N ASP A 152 -18.06 -8.13 -6.24
CA ASP A 152 -17.05 -9.09 -6.66
C ASP A 152 -16.50 -8.75 -8.07
N LEU A 153 -17.37 -8.32 -8.99
CA LEU A 153 -16.98 -7.79 -10.31
C LEU A 153 -16.08 -6.55 -10.19
N LEU A 154 -16.42 -5.60 -9.31
CA LEU A 154 -15.62 -4.39 -9.11
C LEU A 154 -14.24 -4.71 -8.53
N LEU A 155 -14.15 -5.61 -7.54
CA LEU A 155 -12.87 -6.03 -6.95
C LEU A 155 -11.97 -6.71 -7.99
N ASP A 156 -12.53 -7.66 -8.75
CA ASP A 156 -11.80 -8.39 -9.78
C ASP A 156 -11.32 -7.46 -10.90
N LEU A 157 -12.23 -6.65 -11.45
CA LEU A 157 -11.91 -5.70 -12.52
C LEU A 157 -10.86 -4.67 -12.09
N PHE A 158 -10.98 -4.14 -10.87
CA PHE A 158 -10.00 -3.19 -10.33
C PHE A 158 -8.61 -3.81 -10.21
N ALA A 159 -8.52 -5.04 -9.69
CA ALA A 159 -7.26 -5.75 -9.55
C ALA A 159 -6.62 -6.09 -10.91
N GLN A 160 -7.43 -6.41 -11.92
CA GLN A 160 -6.96 -6.66 -13.29
C GLN A 160 -6.47 -5.37 -13.97
N ASP A 161 -7.20 -4.26 -13.84
CA ASP A 161 -6.81 -2.96 -14.40
C ASP A 161 -5.48 -2.48 -13.79
N LEU A 162 -5.29 -2.60 -12.47
CA LEU A 162 -4.02 -2.28 -11.80
C LEU A 162 -2.85 -3.20 -12.22
N ALA A 163 -3.17 -4.41 -12.68
CA ALA A 163 -2.18 -5.35 -13.22
C ALA A 163 -1.92 -5.15 -14.73
N GLY A 164 -2.53 -4.15 -15.37
CA GLY A 164 -2.42 -3.91 -16.80
C GLY A 164 -3.05 -5.01 -17.67
N ARG A 165 -3.99 -5.78 -17.12
CA ARG A 165 -4.67 -6.88 -17.83
C ARG A 165 -6.01 -6.43 -18.39
N HIS A 166 -6.46 -7.08 -19.46
CA HIS A 166 -7.78 -6.83 -20.03
C HIS A 166 -8.80 -7.82 -19.48
N THR A 167 -9.92 -7.27 -19.00
CA THR A 167 -11.07 -8.06 -18.58
C THR A 167 -12.13 -8.06 -19.68
N TYR A 168 -12.77 -9.19 -19.93
CA TYR A 168 -13.83 -9.33 -20.93
C TYR A 168 -15.15 -9.70 -20.25
N THR A 169 -16.27 -9.37 -20.90
CA THR A 169 -17.61 -9.59 -20.34
C THR A 169 -17.86 -11.04 -19.92
N THR A 170 -17.41 -12.01 -20.73
CA THR A 170 -17.56 -13.44 -20.44
C THR A 170 -16.69 -13.90 -19.28
N SER A 171 -15.42 -13.49 -19.22
CA SER A 171 -14.53 -13.85 -18.12
C SER A 171 -14.94 -13.19 -16.81
N ALA A 172 -15.40 -11.93 -16.85
CA ALA A 172 -15.96 -11.23 -15.70
C ALA A 172 -17.22 -11.91 -15.17
N ALA A 173 -18.11 -12.38 -16.05
CA ALA A 173 -19.29 -13.10 -15.62
C ALA A 173 -18.95 -14.38 -14.85
N ILE A 174 -17.95 -15.14 -15.30
CA ILE A 174 -17.44 -16.32 -14.58
C ILE A 174 -16.83 -15.90 -13.23
N ALA A 175 -15.99 -14.86 -13.23
CA ALA A 175 -15.30 -14.39 -12.03
C ALA A 175 -16.24 -13.84 -10.94
N SER A 176 -17.44 -13.37 -11.34
CA SER A 176 -18.47 -12.85 -10.44
C SER A 176 -19.10 -13.89 -9.52
N GLY A 177 -18.93 -15.18 -9.80
CA GLY A 177 -19.52 -16.27 -9.03
C GLY A 177 -21.05 -16.37 -9.13
N ALA A 178 -21.69 -15.61 -10.02
CA ALA A 178 -23.14 -15.62 -10.21
C ALA A 178 -23.56 -16.22 -11.57
N PRO A 179 -24.83 -16.64 -11.72
CA PRO A 179 -25.37 -17.03 -13.02
C PRO A 179 -25.16 -15.96 -14.09
N LEU A 180 -24.92 -16.38 -15.34
CA LEU A 180 -24.57 -15.47 -16.44
C LEU A 180 -25.55 -14.30 -16.60
N THR A 181 -26.86 -14.55 -16.55
CA THR A 181 -27.90 -13.52 -16.68
C THR A 181 -27.83 -12.50 -15.54
N THR A 182 -27.54 -12.96 -14.32
CA THR A 182 -27.31 -12.12 -13.14
C THR A 182 -26.06 -11.27 -13.32
N ALA A 183 -24.94 -11.86 -13.74
CA ALA A 183 -23.71 -11.14 -13.97
C ALA A 183 -23.88 -10.06 -15.05
N LEU A 184 -24.53 -10.38 -16.17
CA LEU A 184 -24.82 -9.40 -17.24
C LEU A 184 -25.70 -8.25 -16.74
N ARG A 185 -26.68 -8.52 -15.88
CA ARG A 185 -27.51 -7.49 -15.23
C ARG A 185 -26.67 -6.59 -14.31
N GLN A 186 -25.76 -7.17 -13.50
CA GLN A 186 -24.87 -6.37 -12.66
C GLN A 186 -23.93 -5.50 -13.49
N ILE A 187 -23.33 -6.05 -14.56
CA ILE A 187 -22.46 -5.28 -15.45
C ILE A 187 -23.27 -4.13 -16.08
N ALA A 188 -24.51 -4.35 -16.51
CA ALA A 188 -25.35 -3.29 -17.09
C ALA A 188 -25.62 -2.17 -16.07
N MET A 189 -25.95 -2.56 -14.85
CA MET A 189 -26.18 -1.67 -13.71
C MET A 189 -24.94 -0.84 -13.34
N LEU A 190 -23.74 -1.43 -13.41
CA LEU A 190 -22.46 -0.75 -13.16
C LEU A 190 -22.07 0.22 -14.29
N VAL A 191 -22.43 -0.09 -15.54
CA VAL A 191 -22.27 0.81 -16.70
C VAL A 191 -23.18 2.01 -16.57
N GLU A 192 -24.46 1.80 -16.22
CA GLU A 192 -25.44 2.88 -16.02
C GLU A 192 -25.00 3.85 -14.92
N ARG A 193 -24.27 3.36 -13.90
CA ARG A 193 -23.70 4.18 -12.82
C ARG A 193 -22.39 4.87 -13.17
N ASP A 194 -21.87 4.71 -14.39
CA ASP A 194 -20.55 5.21 -14.81
C ASP A 194 -19.41 4.70 -13.93
N TRP A 195 -19.47 3.45 -13.45
CA TRP A 195 -18.37 2.84 -12.67
C TRP A 195 -17.47 1.97 -13.53
N ILE A 196 -18.06 1.35 -14.56
CA ILE A 196 -17.33 0.59 -15.56
C ILE A 196 -17.79 1.01 -16.95
N VAL A 197 -16.95 0.80 -17.95
CA VAL A 197 -17.27 1.01 -19.36
C VAL A 197 -17.12 -0.29 -20.12
N ARG A 198 -17.88 -0.42 -21.21
CA ARG A 198 -17.81 -1.52 -22.17
C ARG A 198 -17.30 -0.98 -23.50
N ASP A 199 -16.25 -1.57 -24.03
CA ASP A 199 -15.74 -1.24 -25.36
C ASP A 199 -15.56 -2.50 -26.20
N PRO A 200 -15.84 -2.46 -27.50
CA PRO A 200 -15.42 -3.52 -28.41
C PRO A 200 -13.90 -3.68 -28.37
N ASP A 201 -13.42 -4.92 -28.38
CA ASP A 201 -11.99 -5.18 -28.54
C ASP A 201 -11.53 -4.73 -29.94
N PRO A 202 -10.50 -3.88 -30.08
CA PRO A 202 -10.00 -3.44 -31.38
C PRO A 202 -9.59 -4.59 -32.30
N ASP A 203 -9.09 -5.70 -31.72
CA ASP A 203 -8.57 -6.85 -32.48
C ASP A 203 -9.65 -7.93 -32.77
N ASP A 204 -10.70 -8.01 -31.95
CA ASP A 204 -11.80 -8.97 -32.11
C ASP A 204 -13.14 -8.39 -31.62
N ARG A 205 -13.92 -7.78 -32.52
CA ARG A 205 -15.20 -7.12 -32.21
C ARG A 205 -16.27 -8.04 -31.56
N ARG A 206 -16.08 -9.36 -31.56
CA ARG A 206 -16.96 -10.29 -30.84
C ARG A 206 -16.72 -10.26 -29.32
N ARG A 207 -15.59 -9.73 -28.89
CA ARG A 207 -15.22 -9.58 -27.48
C ARG A 207 -15.54 -8.18 -27.01
N ILE A 208 -16.20 -8.09 -25.86
CA ILE A 208 -16.50 -6.83 -25.21
C ILE A 208 -15.60 -6.71 -23.98
N ARG A 209 -14.67 -5.76 -24.03
CA ARG A 209 -13.76 -5.42 -22.95
C ARG A 209 -14.49 -4.61 -21.89
N LEU A 210 -14.23 -4.94 -20.63
CA LEU A 210 -14.66 -4.16 -19.47
C LEU A 210 -13.46 -3.41 -18.92
N ARG A 211 -13.66 -2.16 -18.50
CA ARG A 211 -12.65 -1.33 -17.82
C ARG A 211 -13.31 -0.48 -16.76
N MET A 212 -12.57 -0.13 -15.71
CA MET A 212 -13.00 0.90 -14.78
C MET A 212 -13.05 2.26 -15.48
N THR A 213 -14.06 3.06 -15.13
CA THR A 213 -14.05 4.50 -15.41
C THR A 213 -13.18 5.21 -14.36
N ALA A 214 -12.87 6.50 -14.57
CA ALA A 214 -12.19 7.29 -13.55
C ALA A 214 -12.98 7.35 -12.23
N SER A 215 -14.31 7.47 -12.32
CA SER A 215 -15.23 7.49 -11.17
C SER A 215 -15.24 6.15 -10.43
N GLY A 216 -15.35 5.03 -11.14
CA GLY A 216 -15.30 3.69 -10.55
C GLY A 216 -13.96 3.38 -9.88
N SER A 217 -12.85 3.72 -10.55
CA SER A 217 -11.50 3.55 -10.03
C SER A 217 -11.28 4.34 -8.73
N LEU A 218 -11.69 5.61 -8.70
CA LEU A 218 -11.57 6.46 -7.52
C LEU A 218 -12.37 5.91 -6.33
N ARG A 219 -13.59 5.42 -6.57
CA ARG A 219 -14.43 4.80 -5.52
C ARG A 219 -13.77 3.56 -4.92
N MET A 220 -13.25 2.66 -5.76
CA MET A 220 -12.57 1.46 -5.30
C MET A 220 -11.29 1.80 -4.53
N ARG A 221 -10.50 2.75 -5.03
CA ARG A 221 -9.31 3.25 -4.33
C ARG A 221 -9.66 3.78 -2.94
N ASN A 222 -10.64 4.66 -2.82
CA ASN A 222 -11.05 5.23 -1.53
C ASN A 222 -11.55 4.15 -0.56
N TYR A 223 -12.37 3.22 -1.04
CA TYR A 223 -12.86 2.10 -0.24
C TYR A 223 -11.70 1.24 0.28
N LEU A 224 -10.78 0.84 -0.59
CA LEU A 224 -9.67 -0.05 -0.23
C LEU A 224 -8.68 0.65 0.72
N LEU A 225 -8.36 1.93 0.51
CA LEU A 225 -7.54 2.71 1.45
C LEU A 225 -8.18 2.80 2.84
N ALA A 226 -9.49 3.04 2.90
CA ALA A 226 -10.23 3.05 4.15
C ALA A 226 -10.22 1.66 4.81
N ALA A 227 -10.39 0.59 4.04
CA ALA A 227 -10.38 -0.79 4.54
C ALA A 227 -9.00 -1.25 5.07
N GLU A 228 -7.89 -0.68 4.57
CA GLU A 228 -6.54 -0.91 5.13
C GLU A 228 -6.31 -0.15 6.45
N SER A 229 -7.20 0.76 6.82
CA SER A 229 -7.13 1.56 8.05
C SER A 229 -8.06 1.04 9.16
N LEU A 230 -8.78 -0.06 8.93
CA LEU A 230 -9.66 -0.74 9.88
C LEU A 230 -8.95 -1.92 10.56
#